data_AF-A0AAV4ST93-F1
#
_entry.id   AF-A0AAV4ST93-F1
#
_cell.length_a   1.000
_cell.length_b   1.000
_cell.length_c   1.000
_cell.angle_alpha   90.00
_cell.angle_beta   90.00
_cell.angle_gamma   90.00
#
_symmetry.space_group_name_H-M   'P 1'
#
loop_
_entity.id
_entity.type
_entity.pdbx_description
1 polymer ?
#
loop_
_entity_poly.entity_id
_entity_poly.type
_entity_poly.pdbx_seq_one_letter_code
_entity_poly.pdbx_strand_id
1 'polypeptide(L)'
;NLPRAIWIGLPLVTCVYVLTNVAYFAVVSPTELLASPAVAVTFSNIMFGKEVAWCMPIFVALSTFGGVNGNLFTSARFFATGAHEGQLPEILGMINVHRCTPVPALLLTCFMSLMMLCTSDIYALINYLSFAQWLWTGLVILGLMVLRVKQPDLYRPIRVSLICPVVFLVCCIFLTVVPMFAEPFETGMVLLVMLAGLPVYTIFFYKSKRYSMPKDSLSVKVTKFLQTVLEVVNPEEKFS
;
A
#
# COMPACT_ATOMS: atom_id res chain seq x y z
N ASN A 1 16.40 18.27 8.10
CA ASN A 1 15.75 18.69 6.83
C ASN A 1 14.40 18.01 6.59
N LEU A 2 14.21 16.77 7.02
CA LEU A 2 12.96 16.02 6.78
C LEU A 2 11.67 16.75 7.25
N PRO A 3 11.59 17.37 8.45
CA PRO A 3 10.40 18.13 8.84
C PRO A 3 10.12 19.33 7.91
N ARG A 4 11.16 20.08 7.52
CA ARG A 4 10.99 21.25 6.63
C ARG A 4 10.45 20.86 5.25
N ALA A 5 10.88 19.71 4.73
CA ALA A 5 10.36 19.18 3.46
C ALA A 5 8.85 18.86 3.56
N ILE A 6 8.39 18.28 4.68
CA ILE A 6 6.97 17.98 4.91
C ILE A 6 6.14 19.27 4.96
N TRP A 7 6.63 20.29 5.67
CA TRP A 7 5.91 21.57 5.84
C TRP A 7 5.74 22.35 4.54
N ILE A 8 6.61 22.15 3.55
CA ILE A 8 6.50 22.78 2.22
C ILE A 8 5.72 21.87 1.26
N GLY A 9 6.01 20.58 1.27
CA GLY A 9 5.43 19.63 0.32
C GLY A 9 3.94 19.41 0.54
N LEU A 10 3.50 19.24 1.79
CA LEU A 10 2.09 18.96 2.09
C LEU A 10 1.14 20.09 1.64
N PRO A 11 1.36 21.37 2.00
CA PRO A 11 0.48 22.45 1.54
C PRO A 11 0.56 22.67 0.02
N LEU A 12 1.73 22.47 -0.60
CA LEU A 12 1.86 22.58 -2.05
C LEU A 12 0.97 21.56 -2.76
N VAL A 13 0.98 20.30 -2.31
CA VAL A 13 0.11 19.24 -2.87
C VAL A 13 -1.36 19.59 -2.62
N THR A 14 -1.72 20.07 -1.44
CA THR A 14 -3.08 20.53 -1.14
C THR A 14 -3.52 21.67 -2.08
N CYS A 15 -2.68 22.67 -2.30
CA CYS A 15 -2.96 23.77 -3.22
C CYS A 15 -3.21 23.26 -4.65
N VAL A 16 -2.38 22.35 -5.15
CA VAL A 16 -2.56 21.76 -6.48
C VAL A 16 -3.90 21.01 -6.56
N TYR A 17 -4.26 20.20 -5.56
CA TYR A 17 -5.54 19.49 -5.56
C TYR A 17 -6.74 20.44 -5.54
N VAL A 18 -6.70 21.50 -4.73
CA VAL A 18 -7.77 22.50 -4.69
C VAL A 18 -7.89 23.21 -6.03
N LEU A 19 -6.77 23.62 -6.63
CA LEU A 19 -6.76 24.27 -7.95
C LEU A 19 -7.32 23.35 -9.04
N THR A 20 -6.98 22.06 -9.03
CA THR A 20 -7.54 21.09 -9.98
C THR A 20 -9.05 20.92 -9.80
N ASN A 21 -9.55 20.83 -8.56
CA ASN A 21 -10.98 20.73 -8.31
C ASN A 21 -11.73 22.00 -8.73
N VAL A 22 -11.16 23.19 -8.47
CA VAL A 22 -11.73 24.46 -8.94
C VAL A 22 -11.79 24.50 -10.47
N ALA A 23 -10.74 24.05 -11.16
CA ALA A 23 -10.74 23.96 -12.62
C ALA A 23 -11.83 23.02 -13.15
N TYR A 24 -12.02 21.86 -12.51
CA TYR A 24 -13.08 20.93 -12.89
C TYR A 24 -14.48 21.52 -12.70
N PHE A 25 -14.77 22.14 -11.56
CA PHE A 25 -16.08 22.75 -11.31
C PHE A 25 -16.36 24.00 -12.15
N ALA A 26 -15.33 24.69 -12.63
CA ALA A 26 -15.50 25.86 -13.50
C ALA A 26 -15.91 25.48 -14.94
N VAL A 27 -15.61 24.25 -15.38
CA VAL A 27 -15.74 23.84 -16.78
C VAL A 27 -16.77 22.73 -16.97
N VAL A 28 -16.83 21.78 -16.04
CA VAL A 28 -17.71 20.61 -16.12
C VAL A 28 -18.90 20.80 -15.21
N SER A 29 -20.11 20.55 -15.73
CA SER A 29 -21.33 20.60 -14.94
C SER A 29 -21.34 19.50 -13.86
N PRO A 30 -21.98 19.71 -12.69
CA PRO A 30 -22.02 18.69 -11.62
C PRO A 30 -22.62 17.36 -12.08
N THR A 31 -23.60 17.40 -12.98
CA THR A 31 -24.24 16.21 -13.55
C THR A 31 -23.31 15.40 -14.44
N GLU A 32 -22.50 16.07 -15.27
CA GLU A 32 -21.51 15.40 -16.12
C GLU A 32 -20.33 14.86 -15.32
N LEU A 33 -19.96 15.54 -14.24
CA LEU A 33 -18.89 15.12 -13.34
C LEU A 33 -19.25 13.82 -12.62
N LEU A 34 -20.50 13.66 -12.19
CA LEU A 34 -20.99 12.43 -11.56
C LEU A 34 -21.22 11.29 -12.56
N ALA A 35 -21.55 11.60 -13.81
CA ALA A 35 -21.80 10.60 -14.85
C ALA A 35 -20.51 10.08 -15.51
N SER A 36 -19.42 10.84 -15.47
CA SER A 36 -18.19 10.48 -16.17
C SER A 36 -17.24 9.66 -15.30
N PRO A 37 -16.86 8.43 -15.71
CA PRO A 37 -15.84 7.65 -15.01
C PRO A 37 -14.43 8.25 -15.15
N ALA A 38 -14.22 9.16 -16.13
CA ALA A 38 -12.93 9.77 -16.42
C ALA A 38 -13.05 11.29 -16.54
N VAL A 39 -13.21 11.97 -15.39
CA VAL A 39 -13.42 13.43 -15.29
C VAL A 39 -12.35 14.23 -16.03
N ALA A 40 -11.08 13.80 -15.98
CA ALA A 40 -9.97 14.46 -16.65
C ALA A 40 -10.13 14.52 -18.18
N VAL A 41 -10.66 13.45 -18.79
CA VAL A 41 -10.86 13.36 -20.25
C VAL A 41 -12.07 14.19 -20.66
N THR A 42 -13.16 14.16 -19.88
CA THR A 42 -14.33 15.01 -20.09
C THR A 42 -13.96 16.49 -20.03
N PHE A 43 -13.20 16.89 -19.02
CA PHE A 43 -12.67 18.26 -18.88
C PHE A 43 -11.86 18.69 -20.11
N SER A 44 -10.93 17.85 -20.57
CA SER A 44 -10.08 18.17 -21.71
C SER A 44 -10.87 18.30 -23.02
N ASN A 45 -11.86 17.43 -23.23
CA ASN A 45 -12.75 17.49 -24.40
C ASN A 45 -13.55 18.80 -24.47
N ILE A 46 -14.04 19.29 -23.33
CA ILE A 46 -14.85 20.52 -23.25
C ILE A 46 -13.97 21.75 -23.44
N MET A 47 -12.79 21.79 -22.79
CA MET A 47 -11.93 22.97 -22.78
C MET A 47 -11.13 23.17 -24.08
N PHE A 48 -10.45 22.12 -24.56
CA PHE A 48 -9.48 22.24 -25.65
C PHE A 48 -10.01 21.72 -26.99
N GLY A 49 -11.22 21.15 -27.01
CA GLY A 49 -11.80 20.51 -28.18
C GLY A 49 -11.11 19.18 -28.53
N LYS A 50 -11.66 18.50 -29.54
CA LYS A 50 -11.26 17.13 -29.94
C LYS A 50 -9.79 17.04 -30.41
N GLU A 51 -9.22 18.13 -30.92
CA GLU A 51 -7.86 18.22 -31.46
C GLU A 51 -6.76 17.96 -30.42
N VAL A 52 -6.98 18.38 -29.17
CA VAL A 52 -5.98 18.27 -28.08
C VAL A 52 -6.38 17.20 -27.04
N ALA A 53 -7.65 16.79 -27.04
CA ALA A 53 -8.17 15.83 -26.07
C ALA A 53 -7.53 14.43 -26.13
N TRP A 54 -6.90 14.04 -27.23
CA TRP A 54 -6.19 12.76 -27.34
C TRP A 54 -4.92 12.68 -26.48
N CYS A 55 -4.30 13.83 -26.18
CA CYS A 55 -3.11 13.89 -25.33
C CYS A 55 -3.43 13.59 -23.86
N MET A 56 -4.62 13.97 -23.39
CA MET A 56 -4.96 13.88 -21.97
C MET A 56 -5.00 12.44 -21.44
N PRO A 57 -5.66 11.46 -22.12
CA PRO A 57 -5.60 10.06 -21.72
C PRO A 57 -4.17 9.51 -21.68
N ILE A 58 -3.28 9.94 -22.58
CA ILE A 58 -1.88 9.48 -22.61
C ILE A 58 -1.13 9.95 -21.37
N PHE A 59 -1.27 11.23 -21.00
CA PHE A 59 -0.64 11.76 -19.77
C PHE A 59 -1.19 11.09 -18.51
N VAL A 60 -2.52 10.86 -18.44
CA VAL A 60 -3.14 10.14 -17.32
C VAL A 60 -2.63 8.70 -17.27
N ALA A 61 -2.57 8.00 -18.40
CA ALA A 61 -2.06 6.63 -18.48
C ALA A 61 -0.60 6.53 -18.02
N LEU A 62 0.27 7.45 -18.49
CA LEU A 62 1.68 7.52 -18.05
C LEU A 62 1.80 7.78 -16.54
N SER A 63 0.94 8.64 -15.98
CA SER A 63 0.91 8.90 -14.54
C SER A 63 0.49 7.66 -13.75
N THR A 64 -0.58 6.98 -14.17
CA THR A 64 -1.02 5.73 -13.51
C THR A 64 0.01 4.61 -13.63
N PHE A 65 0.69 4.50 -14.78
CA PHE A 65 1.77 3.54 -14.99
C PHE A 65 2.95 3.80 -14.05
N GLY A 66 3.34 5.07 -13.89
CA GLY A 66 4.36 5.49 -12.93
C GLY A 66 3.99 5.16 -11.48
N GLY A 67 2.72 5.39 -11.10
CA GLY A 67 2.21 5.06 -9.77
C GLY A 67 2.26 3.56 -9.45
N VAL A 68 1.81 2.72 -10.39
CA VAL A 68 1.88 1.25 -10.24
C VAL A 68 3.32 0.77 -10.15
N ASN A 69 4.21 1.30 -10.98
CA ASN A 69 5.63 0.94 -10.94
C ASN A 69 6.30 1.32 -9.59
N GLY A 70 5.98 2.50 -9.05
CA GLY A 70 6.45 2.93 -7.72
C GLY A 70 5.94 2.03 -6.58
N ASN A 71 4.68 1.60 -6.67
CA ASN A 71 4.10 0.66 -5.71
C ASN A 71 4.75 -0.72 -5.78
N LEU A 72 5.07 -1.23 -6.97
CA LEU A 72 5.77 -2.51 -7.14
C LEU A 72 7.14 -2.51 -6.45
N PHE A 73 7.91 -1.42 -6.56
CA PHE A 73 9.19 -1.30 -5.84
C PHE A 73 9.03 -1.27 -4.32
N THR A 74 8.00 -0.59 -3.82
CA THR A 74 7.75 -0.47 -2.39
C THR A 74 7.30 -1.81 -1.80
N SER A 75 6.36 -2.50 -2.46
CA SER A 75 5.90 -3.83 -2.07
C SER A 75 7.04 -4.85 -2.07
N ALA A 76 7.88 -4.84 -3.10
CA ALA A 76 9.04 -5.73 -3.19
C ALA A 76 10.00 -5.58 -2.00
N ARG A 77 10.27 -4.33 -1.57
CA ARG A 77 11.10 -4.06 -0.38
C ARG A 77 10.43 -4.55 0.90
N PHE A 78 9.13 -4.35 1.03
CA PHE A 78 8.35 -4.81 2.17
C PHE A 78 8.43 -6.34 2.34
N PHE A 79 8.27 -7.09 1.24
CA PHE A 79 8.41 -8.55 1.25
C PHE A 79 9.84 -9.00 1.59
N ALA A 80 10.86 -8.32 1.07
CA ALA A 80 12.26 -8.62 1.37
C ALA A 80 12.58 -8.44 2.86
N THR A 81 12.17 -7.32 3.48
CA THR A 81 12.39 -7.10 4.91
C THR A 81 11.59 -8.07 5.78
N GLY A 82 10.35 -8.39 5.39
CA GLY A 82 9.53 -9.36 6.13
C GLY A 82 10.10 -10.79 6.07
N ALA A 83 10.73 -11.16 4.96
CA ALA A 83 11.44 -12.44 4.85
C ALA A 83 12.72 -12.47 5.72
N HIS A 84 13.48 -11.37 5.76
CA HIS A 84 14.68 -11.26 6.59
C HIS A 84 14.36 -11.31 8.10
N GLU A 85 13.23 -10.75 8.52
CA GLU A 85 12.74 -10.83 9.92
C GLU A 85 12.13 -12.21 10.26
N GLY A 86 12.15 -13.17 9.32
CA GLY A 86 11.59 -14.51 9.49
C GLY A 86 10.05 -14.55 9.61
N GLN A 87 9.38 -13.46 9.23
CA GLN A 87 7.91 -13.33 9.28
C GLN A 87 7.23 -13.78 7.99
N LEU A 88 8.02 -14.03 6.94
CA LEU A 88 7.58 -14.53 5.65
C LEU A 88 8.50 -15.67 5.17
N PRO A 89 8.01 -16.55 4.27
CA PRO A 89 8.87 -17.56 3.66
C PRO A 89 10.08 -16.92 2.97
N GLU A 90 11.27 -17.48 3.18
CA GLU A 90 12.54 -16.95 2.64
C GLU A 90 12.50 -16.75 1.12
N ILE A 91 11.71 -17.55 0.40
CA ILE A 91 11.56 -17.46 -1.06
C ILE A 91 11.07 -16.09 -1.54
N LEU A 92 10.29 -15.38 -0.73
CA LEU A 92 9.79 -14.05 -1.07
C LEU A 92 10.86 -12.96 -0.88
N GLY A 93 11.91 -13.24 -0.11
CA GLY A 93 13.08 -12.39 0.03
C GLY A 93 14.21 -12.70 -0.96
N MET A 94 14.11 -13.79 -1.73
CA MET A 94 15.15 -14.19 -2.69
C MET A 94 15.22 -13.24 -3.88
N ILE A 95 16.44 -13.03 -4.37
CA ILE A 95 16.75 -12.10 -5.46
C ILE A 95 17.29 -12.86 -6.67
N ASN A 96 16.84 -12.50 -7.88
CA ASN A 96 17.34 -13.13 -9.11
C ASN A 96 18.83 -12.85 -9.33
N VAL A 97 19.57 -13.88 -9.76
CA VAL A 97 21.03 -13.85 -9.93
C VAL A 97 21.47 -12.84 -10.99
N HIS A 98 20.79 -12.75 -12.12
CA HIS A 98 21.19 -11.90 -13.23
C HIS A 98 20.72 -10.45 -13.09
N ARG A 99 19.51 -10.23 -12.55
CA ARG A 99 18.86 -8.91 -12.58
C ARG A 99 18.73 -8.22 -11.23
N CYS A 100 19.17 -8.86 -10.13
CA CYS A 100 19.01 -8.33 -8.78
C CYS A 100 17.55 -7.95 -8.42
N THR A 101 16.56 -8.58 -9.07
CA THR A 101 15.14 -8.30 -8.84
C THR A 101 14.48 -9.39 -8.00
N PRO A 102 13.61 -9.03 -7.02
CA PRO A 102 12.86 -10.01 -6.23
C PRO A 102 11.65 -10.54 -7.04
N VAL A 103 11.94 -11.43 -7.99
CA VAL A 103 10.93 -11.99 -8.91
C VAL A 103 9.76 -12.69 -8.18
N PRO A 104 9.98 -13.52 -7.14
CA PRO A 104 8.87 -14.20 -6.45
C PRO A 104 7.91 -13.22 -5.75
N ALA A 105 8.43 -12.17 -5.12
CA ALA A 105 7.59 -11.14 -4.48
C ALA A 105 6.76 -10.35 -5.50
N LEU A 106 7.35 -10.03 -6.66
CA LEU A 106 6.65 -9.35 -7.75
C LEU A 106 5.55 -10.23 -8.36
N LEU A 107 5.81 -11.52 -8.55
CA LEU A 107 4.80 -12.48 -9.03
C LEU A 107 3.64 -12.61 -8.05
N LEU A 108 3.92 -12.69 -6.74
CA LEU A 108 2.87 -12.74 -5.71
C LEU A 108 2.03 -11.46 -5.71
N THR A 109 2.68 -10.29 -5.79
CA THR A 109 1.98 -9.00 -5.85
C THR A 109 1.13 -8.88 -7.10
N CYS A 110 1.63 -9.33 -8.25
CA CYS A 110 0.90 -9.37 -9.51
C CYS A 110 -0.30 -10.30 -9.43
N PHE A 111 -0.12 -11.51 -8.89
CA PHE A 111 -1.21 -12.46 -8.69
C PHE A 111 -2.31 -11.90 -7.79
N MET A 112 -1.94 -11.32 -6.64
CA MET A 112 -2.91 -10.68 -5.74
C MET A 112 -3.62 -9.48 -6.39
N SER A 113 -2.90 -8.68 -7.18
CA SER A 113 -3.48 -7.57 -7.93
C SER A 113 -4.49 -8.06 -8.98
N LEU A 114 -4.20 -9.15 -9.69
CA LEU A 114 -5.12 -9.75 -10.67
C LEU A 114 -6.35 -10.32 -9.99
N MET A 115 -6.21 -10.96 -8.83
CA MET A 115 -7.35 -11.43 -8.04
C MET A 115 -8.26 -10.28 -7.62
N MET A 116 -7.68 -9.17 -7.14
CA MET A 116 -8.45 -7.98 -6.76
C MET A 116 -9.13 -7.32 -7.96
N LEU A 117 -8.51 -7.36 -9.15
CA LEU A 117 -9.06 -6.82 -10.40
C LEU A 117 -10.32 -7.57 -10.87
N CYS A 118 -10.52 -8.82 -10.45
CA CYS A 118 -11.75 -9.56 -10.75
C CYS A 118 -13.00 -8.98 -10.05
N THR A 119 -12.82 -8.07 -9.08
CA THR A 119 -13.92 -7.35 -8.42
C THR A 119 -14.44 -6.25 -9.33
N SER A 120 -15.75 -6.21 -9.57
CA SER A 120 -16.36 -5.33 -10.59
C SER A 120 -16.54 -3.86 -10.15
N ASP A 121 -16.41 -3.54 -8.86
CA ASP A 121 -16.66 -2.19 -8.35
C ASP A 121 -15.39 -1.51 -7.80
N ILE A 122 -14.99 -0.42 -8.45
CA ILE A 122 -13.83 0.40 -8.08
C ILE A 122 -14.09 1.15 -6.76
N TYR A 123 -15.33 1.62 -6.51
CA TYR A 123 -15.66 2.37 -5.31
C TYR A 123 -15.60 1.48 -4.07
N ALA A 124 -16.12 0.26 -4.16
CA ALA A 124 -15.98 -0.75 -3.11
C ALA A 124 -14.50 -1.04 -2.80
N LEU A 125 -13.66 -1.16 -3.83
CA LEU A 125 -12.23 -1.38 -3.66
C LEU A 125 -11.52 -0.19 -2.99
N ILE A 126 -11.91 1.05 -3.34
CA ILE A 126 -11.42 2.27 -2.69
C ILE A 126 -11.82 2.29 -1.22
N ASN A 127 -13.06 1.95 -0.89
CA ASN A 127 -13.55 1.89 0.49
C ASN A 127 -12.80 0.82 1.29
N TYR A 128 -12.61 -0.37 0.71
CA TYR A 128 -11.82 -1.47 1.28
C TYR A 128 -10.39 -1.04 1.63
N LEU A 129 -9.68 -0.43 0.67
CA LEU A 129 -8.30 0.03 0.86
C LEU A 129 -8.21 1.17 1.86
N SER A 130 -9.14 2.13 1.79
CA SER A 130 -9.19 3.28 2.68
C SER A 130 -9.39 2.82 4.12
N PHE A 131 -10.35 1.94 4.37
CA PHE A 131 -10.60 1.40 5.70
C PHE A 131 -9.36 0.70 6.27
N ALA A 132 -8.73 -0.20 5.49
CA ALA A 132 -7.51 -0.90 5.91
C ALA A 132 -6.36 0.09 6.23
N GLN A 133 -6.16 1.10 5.39
CA GLN A 133 -5.11 2.11 5.56
C GLN A 133 -5.33 2.96 6.81
N TRP A 134 -6.56 3.44 7.04
CA TRP A 134 -6.89 4.26 8.21
C TRP A 134 -6.77 3.47 9.51
N LEU A 135 -7.20 2.21 9.51
CA LEU A 135 -7.05 1.31 10.65
C LEU A 135 -5.58 1.10 11.00
N TRP A 136 -4.74 0.72 10.01
CA TRP A 136 -3.31 0.51 10.23
C TRP A 136 -2.60 1.79 10.68
N THR A 137 -2.92 2.93 10.06
CA THR A 137 -2.36 4.23 10.45
C THR A 137 -2.75 4.61 11.88
N GLY A 138 -3.99 4.34 12.28
CA GLY A 138 -4.46 4.52 13.65
C GLY A 138 -3.66 3.68 14.66
N LEU A 139 -3.41 2.41 14.35
CA LEU A 139 -2.60 1.52 15.19
C LEU A 139 -1.15 2.02 15.32
N VAL A 140 -0.54 2.48 14.24
CA VAL A 140 0.83 3.04 14.26
C VAL A 140 0.90 4.27 15.18
N ILE A 141 -0.09 5.16 15.11
CA ILE A 141 -0.12 6.38 15.92
C ILE A 141 -0.42 6.08 17.38
N LEU A 142 -1.31 5.11 17.64
CA LEU A 142 -1.53 4.59 18.98
C LEU A 142 -0.23 3.99 19.55
N GLY A 143 0.50 3.20 18.75
CA GLY A 143 1.82 2.68 19.10
C GLY A 143 2.83 3.78 19.42
N LEU A 144 2.86 4.87 18.64
CA LEU A 144 3.69 6.04 18.90
C LEU A 144 3.36 6.68 20.26
N MET A 145 2.06 6.79 20.60
CA MET A 145 1.64 7.33 21.89
C MET A 145 1.99 6.41 23.05
N VAL A 146 1.75 5.10 22.92
CA VAL A 146 2.13 4.09 23.93
C VAL A 146 3.65 4.10 24.17
N LEU A 147 4.45 4.17 23.09
CA LEU A 147 5.91 4.27 23.19
C LEU A 147 6.37 5.57 23.87
N ARG A 148 5.57 6.64 23.78
CA ARG A 148 5.84 7.90 24.47
C ARG A 148 5.62 7.83 25.97
N VAL A 149 4.68 7.01 26.42
CA VAL A 149 4.43 6.77 27.85
C VAL A 149 5.38 5.71 28.41
N LYS A 150 5.60 4.61 27.68
CA LYS A 150 6.36 3.45 28.18
C LYS A 150 7.88 3.64 28.14
N GLN A 151 8.40 4.39 27.17
CA GLN A 151 9.84 4.62 26.99
C GLN A 151 10.15 6.11 26.75
N PRO A 152 10.05 6.95 27.80
CA PRO A 152 10.26 8.39 27.69
C PRO A 152 11.72 8.77 27.35
N ASP A 153 12.69 7.99 27.82
CA ASP A 153 14.13 8.33 27.75
C ASP A 153 14.81 7.99 26.41
N LEU A 154 14.06 7.44 25.45
CA LEU A 154 14.59 7.19 24.11
C LEU A 154 15.04 8.49 23.43
N TYR A 155 16.21 8.46 22.79
CA TYR A 155 16.70 9.58 21.98
C TYR A 155 15.75 9.82 20.79
N ARG A 156 15.03 10.95 20.82
CA ARG A 156 14.06 11.35 19.78
C ARG A 156 14.61 12.55 19.01
N PRO A 157 15.08 12.39 17.75
CA PRO A 157 15.66 13.48 16.96
C PRO A 157 14.62 14.52 16.52
N ILE A 158 13.33 14.18 16.49
CA ILE A 158 12.23 15.09 16.17
C ILE A 158 11.18 14.96 17.28
N ARG A 159 10.84 16.07 17.92
CA ARG A 159 9.80 16.14 18.95
C ARG A 159 8.62 16.95 18.42
N VAL A 160 7.47 16.31 18.31
CA VAL A 160 6.18 16.96 17.97
C VAL A 160 5.31 17.09 19.22
N SER A 161 4.46 18.11 19.26
CA SER A 161 3.48 18.28 20.34
C SER A 161 2.57 17.05 20.44
N LEU A 162 2.20 16.66 21.66
CA LEU A 162 1.27 15.53 21.91
C LEU A 162 -0.13 15.78 21.36
N ILE A 163 -0.49 17.04 21.14
CA ILE A 163 -1.80 17.42 20.61
C ILE A 163 -1.97 16.89 19.18
N CYS A 164 -0.93 16.94 18.34
CA CYS A 164 -1.05 16.53 16.94
C CYS A 164 -1.37 15.04 16.76
N PRO A 165 -0.65 14.09 17.41
CA PRO A 165 -1.01 12.67 17.35
C PRO A 165 -2.40 12.36 17.92
N VAL A 166 -2.83 13.06 18.98
CA VAL A 166 -4.16 12.84 19.60
C VAL A 166 -5.27 13.26 18.65
N VAL A 167 -5.19 14.46 18.08
CA VAL A 167 -6.17 14.94 17.09
C VAL A 167 -6.22 14.00 15.89
N PHE A 168 -5.05 13.59 15.38
CA PHE A 168 -5.00 12.68 14.24
C PHE A 168 -5.57 11.30 14.56
N LEU A 169 -5.34 10.76 15.77
CA LEU A 169 -5.94 9.50 16.19
C LEU A 169 -7.48 9.61 16.22
N VAL A 170 -8.03 10.71 16.76
CA VAL A 170 -9.49 10.95 16.77
C VAL A 170 -10.03 10.98 15.34
N CYS A 171 -9.34 11.64 14.41
CA CYS A 171 -9.70 11.62 13.00
C CYS A 171 -9.66 10.21 12.39
N CYS A 172 -8.60 9.41 12.67
CA CYS A 172 -8.54 8.03 12.19
C CYS A 172 -9.69 7.19 12.74
N ILE A 173 -10.00 7.29 14.03
CA ILE A 173 -11.12 6.57 14.64
C ILE A 173 -12.42 6.95 13.94
N PHE A 174 -12.67 8.23 13.71
CA PHE A 174 -13.85 8.69 12.98
C PHE A 174 -13.92 8.12 11.55
N LEU A 175 -12.80 8.18 10.81
CA LEU A 175 -12.71 7.66 9.44
C LEU A 175 -12.76 6.13 9.34
N THR A 176 -12.51 5.40 10.43
CA THR A 176 -12.69 3.95 10.50
C THR A 176 -14.13 3.57 10.89
N VAL A 177 -14.74 4.33 11.81
CA VAL A 177 -16.09 4.06 12.32
C VAL A 177 -17.18 4.43 11.30
N VAL A 178 -17.03 5.52 10.55
CA VAL A 178 -18.03 5.94 9.56
C VAL A 178 -18.26 4.87 8.47
N PRO A 179 -17.22 4.33 7.79
CA PRO A 179 -17.40 3.25 6.82
C PRO A 179 -17.98 1.97 7.43
N MET A 180 -17.70 1.70 8.72
CA MET A 180 -18.23 0.53 9.42
C MET A 180 -19.77 0.56 9.54
N PHE A 181 -20.36 1.75 9.65
CA PHE A 181 -21.82 1.92 9.64
C PHE A 181 -22.41 2.05 8.24
N ALA A 182 -21.68 2.67 7.31
CA ALA A 182 -22.16 2.86 5.94
C ALA A 182 -22.17 1.55 5.14
N GLU A 183 -21.10 0.77 5.21
CA GLU A 183 -20.89 -0.46 4.45
C GLU A 183 -20.32 -1.57 5.36
N PRO A 184 -21.16 -2.16 6.24
CA PRO A 184 -20.69 -3.11 7.26
C PRO A 184 -20.16 -4.42 6.67
N PHE A 185 -20.61 -4.82 5.48
CA PHE A 185 -20.18 -6.05 4.83
C PHE A 185 -18.72 -5.96 4.36
N GLU A 186 -18.38 -4.92 3.60
CA GLU A 186 -17.03 -4.70 3.06
C GLU A 186 -16.00 -4.49 4.17
N THR A 187 -16.33 -3.63 5.13
CA THR A 187 -15.45 -3.37 6.29
C THR A 187 -15.30 -4.60 7.19
N GLY A 188 -16.37 -5.37 7.38
CA GLY A 188 -16.34 -6.63 8.10
C GLY A 188 -15.41 -7.65 7.46
N MET A 189 -15.43 -7.78 6.13
CA MET A 189 -14.50 -8.65 5.40
C MET A 189 -13.04 -8.23 5.59
N VAL A 190 -12.72 -6.93 5.49
CA VAL A 190 -11.35 -6.43 5.75
C VAL A 190 -10.89 -6.82 7.15
N LEU A 191 -11.74 -6.61 8.15
CA LEU A 191 -11.43 -6.90 9.54
C LEU A 191 -11.23 -8.40 9.77
N LEU A 192 -12.06 -9.24 9.15
CA LEU A 192 -11.89 -10.70 9.17
C LEU A 192 -10.57 -11.14 8.53
N VAL A 193 -10.20 -10.59 7.36
CA VAL A 193 -8.93 -10.90 6.69
C VAL A 193 -7.75 -10.46 7.56
N MET A 194 -7.83 -9.28 8.18
CA MET A 194 -6.79 -8.78 9.09
C MET A 194 -6.66 -9.67 10.33
N LEU A 195 -7.78 -10.07 10.94
CA LEU A 195 -7.78 -10.99 12.07
C LEU A 195 -7.34 -12.41 11.69
N ALA A 196 -7.64 -12.86 10.48
CA ALA A 196 -7.16 -14.14 9.93
C ALA A 196 -5.63 -14.16 9.74
N GLY A 197 -4.98 -12.99 9.69
CA GLY A 197 -3.52 -12.89 9.75
C GLY A 197 -2.93 -13.38 11.08
N LEU A 198 -3.65 -13.22 12.21
CA LEU A 198 -3.21 -13.67 13.53
C LEU A 198 -3.05 -15.20 13.65
N PRO A 199 -4.05 -16.03 13.33
CA PRO A 199 -3.90 -17.48 13.39
C PRO A 199 -2.80 -17.96 12.44
N VAL A 200 -2.71 -17.40 11.22
CA VAL A 200 -1.62 -17.71 10.29
C VAL A 200 -0.26 -17.40 10.91
N TYR A 201 -0.09 -16.23 11.53
CA TYR A 201 1.13 -15.85 12.23
C TYR A 201 1.47 -16.82 13.37
N THR A 202 0.49 -17.19 14.19
CA THR A 202 0.71 -18.09 15.33
C THR A 202 1.05 -19.52 14.92
N ILE A 203 0.46 -20.03 13.84
CA ILE A 203 0.67 -21.40 13.36
C ILE A 203 2.02 -21.51 12.64
N PHE A 204 2.34 -20.57 11.75
CA PHE A 204 3.52 -20.66 10.90
C PHE A 204 4.78 -20.02 11.51
N PHE A 205 4.65 -18.93 12.27
CA PHE A 205 5.80 -18.08 12.61
C PHE A 205 6.07 -17.95 14.11
N TYR A 206 5.05 -18.03 14.99
CA TYR A 206 5.26 -17.94 16.45
C TYR A 206 6.14 -19.07 17.02
N LYS A 207 6.12 -20.27 16.40
CA LYS A 207 7.03 -21.37 16.74
C LYS A 207 8.33 -21.39 15.93
N SER A 208 8.49 -20.51 14.94
CA SER A 208 9.66 -20.46 14.06
C SER A 208 10.76 -19.56 14.64
N LYS A 209 11.26 -19.88 15.83
CA LYS A 209 12.54 -19.30 16.30
C LYS A 209 13.76 -20.13 15.90
N ARG A 210 13.55 -21.32 15.30
CA ARG A 210 14.56 -22.20 14.68
C ARG A 210 13.93 -23.50 14.19
N TYR A 211 12.80 -23.47 13.49
CA TYR A 211 12.34 -24.71 12.85
C TYR A 211 13.16 -24.89 11.57
N SER A 212 14.24 -25.67 11.68
CA SER A 212 14.86 -26.29 10.51
C SER A 212 13.73 -27.00 9.76
N MET A 213 13.26 -26.41 8.67
CA MET A 213 12.23 -27.00 7.83
C MET A 213 12.66 -28.45 7.56
N PRO A 214 11.84 -29.47 7.90
CA PRO A 214 12.21 -30.85 7.64
C PRO A 214 12.50 -30.97 6.14
N LYS A 215 13.70 -31.45 5.81
CA LYS A 215 14.27 -31.47 4.44
C LYS A 215 13.37 -32.18 3.40
N ASP A 216 12.37 -32.94 3.85
CA ASP A 216 11.43 -33.71 3.04
C ASP A 216 10.02 -33.10 2.90
N SER A 217 9.78 -31.89 3.40
CA SER A 217 8.48 -31.22 3.24
C SER A 217 8.22 -30.79 1.79
N LEU A 218 6.98 -30.97 1.32
CA LEU A 218 6.48 -30.50 0.02
C LEU A 218 6.82 -29.01 -0.23
N SER A 219 6.86 -28.21 0.83
CA SER A 219 7.29 -26.81 0.81
C SER A 219 8.72 -26.64 0.29
N VAL A 220 9.69 -27.45 0.72
CA VAL A 220 11.09 -27.39 0.28
C VAL A 220 11.23 -27.81 -1.18
N LYS A 221 10.44 -28.79 -1.64
CA LYS A 221 10.41 -29.19 -3.06
C LYS A 221 9.84 -28.09 -3.95
N VAL A 222 8.74 -27.46 -3.52
CA VAL A 222 8.14 -26.31 -4.22
C VAL A 222 9.09 -25.12 -4.22
N THR A 223 9.77 -24.84 -3.11
CA THR A 223 10.77 -23.77 -3.03
C THR A 223 11.95 -24.04 -3.95
N LYS A 224 12.50 -25.26 -3.98
CA LYS A 224 13.59 -25.63 -4.90
C LYS A 224 13.15 -25.55 -6.36
N PHE A 225 11.95 -26.03 -6.69
CA PHE A 225 11.39 -25.91 -8.03
C PHE A 225 11.28 -24.44 -8.46
N LEU A 226 10.72 -23.59 -7.60
CA LEU A 226 10.60 -22.15 -7.86
C LEU A 226 11.96 -21.46 -7.95
N GLN A 227 12.95 -21.85 -7.12
CA GLN A 227 14.33 -21.35 -7.20
C GLN A 227 14.98 -21.69 -8.54
N THR A 228 14.83 -22.93 -9.01
CA THR A 228 15.38 -23.38 -10.30
C THR A 228 14.68 -22.71 -11.48
N VAL A 229 13.35 -22.57 -11.43
CA VAL A 229 12.56 -21.95 -12.52
C VAL A 229 12.79 -20.45 -12.61
N LEU A 230 12.96 -19.76 -11.47
CA LEU A 230 13.06 -18.31 -11.42
C LEU A 230 14.51 -17.80 -11.27
N GLU A 231 15.50 -18.70 -11.21
CA GLU A 231 16.93 -18.41 -11.03
C GLU A 231 17.18 -17.43 -9.87
N VAL A 232 16.66 -17.78 -8.69
CA VAL A 232 16.64 -16.90 -7.52
C VAL A 232 17.55 -17.46 -6.43
N VAL A 233 18.35 -16.60 -5.82
CA VAL A 233 19.32 -16.94 -4.78
C VAL A 233 19.08 -16.04 -3.55
N ASN A 234 19.49 -16.53 -2.38
CA ASN A 234 19.43 -15.73 -1.16
C ASN A 234 20.40 -14.54 -1.25
N PRO A 235 20.00 -13.34 -0.79
CA PRO A 235 20.86 -12.17 -0.86
C PRO A 235 22.22 -12.37 -0.19
N GLU A 236 22.29 -13.12 0.91
CA GLU A 236 23.54 -13.41 1.64
C GLU A 236 24.56 -14.23 0.83
N GLU A 237 24.09 -15.16 -0.01
CA GLU A 237 24.96 -16.02 -0.85
C GLU A 237 25.50 -15.32 -2.09
N LYS A 238 24.91 -14.19 -2.49
CA LYS A 238 25.36 -13.41 -3.66
C LYS A 238 26.43 -12.38 -3.30
N PHE A 239 26.46 -11.93 -2.05
CA PHE A 239 27.43 -10.93 -1.56
C PHE A 239 28.54 -11.53 -0.68
N SER A 240 28.58 -12.87 -0.54
CA SER A 240 29.69 -13.64 0.05
C SER A 240 30.65 -14.15 -1.03
#